data_AF-A0A357CQH4-F1
#
_entry.id   AF-A0A357CQH4-F1
#
_cell.length_a   1.000
_cell.length_b   1.000
_cell.length_c   1.000
_cell.angle_alpha   90.00
_cell.angle_beta   90.00
_cell.angle_gamma   90.00
#
_symmetry.space_group_name_H-M   'P 1'
#
loop_
_entity.id
_entity.type
_entity.pdbx_description
1 polymer ?
#
loop_
_entity_poly.entity_id
_entity_poly.type
_entity_poly.pdbx_seq_one_letter_code
_entity_poly.pdbx_strand_id
1 'polypeptide(L)'
;MKNKRLYLIIPLIASSLLMLLPFFWMLSASLKTNIQVFQFPIQWIPKEPQWKNYLTIWSKIDFGRYYFNTIKLTVVITVLQLLTCSLAAYAFAKMKFPERNGLFVAYIATMIVPFQVVMIPQFILLRNLGLVNKHMALILLQAFSPFGVFLMRQ
;
A
#
# COMPACT_ATOMS: atom_id res chain seq x y z
N MET A 1 -10.49 33.55 23.67
CA MET A 1 -9.63 32.61 22.89
C MET A 1 -10.00 31.13 23.04
N LYS A 2 -10.55 30.64 24.18
CA LYS A 2 -10.97 29.24 24.36
C LYS A 2 -12.10 28.78 23.39
N ASN A 3 -13.12 29.61 23.17
CA ASN A 3 -14.30 29.21 22.37
C ASN A 3 -13.95 28.98 20.89
N LYS A 4 -13.02 29.75 20.31
CA LYS A 4 -12.58 29.57 18.91
C LYS A 4 -11.89 28.22 18.66
N ARG A 5 -11.20 27.66 19.67
CA ARG A 5 -10.59 26.32 19.56
C ARG A 5 -11.65 25.22 19.58
N LEU A 6 -12.72 25.40 20.35
CA LEU A 6 -13.79 24.41 20.46
C LEU A 6 -14.50 24.20 19.11
N TYR A 7 -14.74 25.28 18.35
CA TYR A 7 -15.29 25.20 16.98
C TYR A 7 -14.39 24.47 15.98
N LEU A 8 -13.08 24.36 16.24
CA LEU A 8 -12.16 23.57 15.41
C LEU A 8 -12.05 22.12 15.89
N ILE A 9 -12.10 21.89 17.21
CA ILE A 9 -11.93 20.56 17.80
C ILE A 9 -13.14 19.67 17.55
N ILE A 10 -14.36 20.20 17.68
CA ILE A 10 -15.60 19.44 17.46
C ILE A 10 -15.65 18.79 16.07
N PRO A 11 -15.46 19.51 14.94
CA PRO A 11 -15.49 18.89 13.63
C PRO A 11 -14.33 17.91 13.40
N LEU A 12 -13.16 18.14 14.00
CA LEU A 12 -12.03 17.20 13.94
C LEU A 12 -12.33 15.89 14.68
N ILE A 13 -12.98 15.95 15.85
CA ILE A 13 -13.39 14.75 16.57
C ILE A 13 -14.49 14.03 15.79
N ALA A 14 -15.48 14.76 15.28
CA ALA A 14 -16.56 14.18 14.49
C ALA A 14 -16.02 13.49 13.22
N SER A 15 -15.11 14.13 12.48
CA SER A 15 -14.49 13.52 11.29
C SER A 15 -13.65 12.29 11.66
N SER A 16 -12.89 12.35 12.76
CA SER A 16 -12.12 11.20 13.25
C SER A 16 -13.01 10.01 13.59
N LEU A 17 -14.14 10.24 14.27
CA LEU A 17 -15.10 9.18 14.59
C LEU A 17 -15.75 8.60 13.33
N LEU A 18 -16.10 9.45 12.36
CA LEU A 18 -16.63 9.00 11.06
C LEU A 18 -15.62 8.13 10.29
N MET A 19 -14.32 8.46 10.33
CA MET A 19 -13.26 7.66 9.71
C MET A 19 -13.07 6.29 10.37
N LEU A 20 -13.43 6.14 11.66
CA LEU A 20 -13.34 4.87 12.38
C LEU A 20 -14.51 3.92 12.10
N LEU A 21 -15.65 4.42 11.59
CA LEU A 21 -16.83 3.60 11.29
C LEU A 21 -16.55 2.38 10.40
N PRO A 22 -15.83 2.46 9.25
CA PRO A 22 -15.54 1.28 8.44
C PRO A 22 -14.67 0.24 9.17
N PHE A 23 -13.78 0.67 10.07
CA PHE A 23 -12.97 -0.25 10.87
C PHE A 23 -13.79 -0.94 11.95
N PHE A 24 -14.70 -0.21 12.60
CA PHE A 24 -15.65 -0.80 13.53
C PHE A 24 -16.55 -1.83 12.81
N TRP A 25 -17.02 -1.49 11.61
CA TRP A 25 -17.76 -2.43 10.77
C TRP A 25 -16.94 -3.66 10.41
N MET A 26 -15.67 -3.49 10.03
CA MET A 26 -14.76 -4.59 9.69
C MET A 26 -14.59 -5.58 10.87
N LEU A 27 -14.42 -5.08 12.10
CA LEU A 27 -14.32 -5.91 13.31
C LEU A 27 -15.64 -6.59 13.66
N SER A 28 -16.76 -5.89 13.48
CA SER A 28 -18.08 -6.48 13.69
C SER A 28 -18.39 -7.57 12.66
N ALA A 29 -18.05 -7.33 11.39
CA ALA A 29 -18.26 -8.26 10.29
C ALA A 29 -17.37 -9.51 10.39
N SER A 30 -16.14 -9.39 10.89
CA SER A 30 -15.26 -10.56 11.10
C SER A 30 -15.81 -11.56 12.13
N LEU A 31 -16.68 -11.09 13.03
CA LEU A 31 -17.35 -11.90 14.06
C LEU A 31 -18.75 -12.38 13.65
N LYS A 32 -19.18 -12.17 12.40
CA LYS A 32 -20.49 -12.59 11.89
C LYS A 32 -20.38 -13.81 10.98
N THR A 33 -21.51 -14.48 10.76
CA THR A 33 -21.65 -15.46 9.67
C THR A 33 -21.83 -14.74 8.32
N ASN A 34 -21.56 -15.43 7.21
CA ASN A 34 -21.75 -14.86 5.85
C ASN A 34 -23.16 -14.30 5.65
N ILE A 35 -24.17 -14.95 6.23
CA ILE A 35 -25.57 -14.52 6.12
C ILE A 35 -25.79 -13.24 6.93
N GLN A 36 -25.29 -13.19 8.17
CA GLN A 36 -25.45 -12.03 9.07
C GLN A 36 -24.77 -10.76 8.57
N VAL A 37 -23.72 -10.87 7.74
CA VAL A 37 -23.05 -9.70 7.14
C VAL A 37 -23.96 -8.97 6.16
N PHE A 38 -24.85 -9.68 5.46
CA PHE A 38 -25.77 -9.12 4.44
C PHE A 38 -27.21 -8.93 4.95
N GLN A 39 -27.46 -9.12 6.25
CA GLN A 39 -28.80 -8.95 6.83
C GLN A 39 -29.20 -7.48 6.95
N PHE A 40 -30.47 -7.20 6.64
CA PHE A 40 -31.14 -5.91 6.90
C PHE A 40 -32.24 -6.09 7.95
N PRO A 41 -32.32 -5.24 8.98
CA PRO A 41 -31.45 -4.09 9.27
C PRO A 41 -30.02 -4.50 9.67
N ILE A 42 -29.05 -3.63 9.34
CA ILE A 42 -27.63 -3.86 9.62
C ILE A 42 -27.42 -4.04 11.13
N GLN A 43 -26.90 -5.20 11.53
CA GLN A 43 -26.54 -5.46 12.92
C GLN A 43 -25.14 -4.92 13.21
N TRP A 44 -25.01 -3.83 13.96
CA TRP A 44 -23.70 -3.23 14.26
C TRP A 44 -22.85 -4.05 15.24
N ILE A 45 -23.49 -4.76 16.16
CA ILE A 45 -22.83 -5.65 17.12
C ILE A 45 -23.49 -7.03 16.98
N PRO A 46 -22.72 -8.09 16.68
CA PRO A 46 -23.29 -9.43 16.55
C PRO A 46 -23.80 -9.91 17.91
N LYS A 47 -25.01 -10.48 17.93
CA LYS A 47 -25.58 -11.09 19.15
C LYS A 47 -24.79 -12.32 19.60
N GLU A 48 -24.27 -13.08 18.63
CA GLU A 48 -23.49 -14.30 18.85
C GLU A 48 -22.14 -14.21 18.11
N PRO A 49 -21.09 -13.68 18.76
CA PRO A 49 -19.78 -13.50 18.14
C PRO A 49 -19.14 -14.82 17.68
N GLN A 50 -18.79 -14.89 16.40
CA GLN A 50 -18.18 -16.06 15.76
C GLN A 50 -16.64 -16.02 15.83
N TRP A 51 -16.07 -16.19 17.03
CA TRP A 51 -14.60 -16.24 17.22
C TRP A 51 -13.91 -17.33 16.39
N LYS A 52 -14.64 -18.42 16.09
CA LYS A 52 -14.17 -19.53 15.25
C LYS A 52 -13.74 -19.07 13.85
N ASN A 53 -14.23 -17.94 13.34
CA ASN A 53 -13.80 -17.39 12.05
C ASN A 53 -12.29 -17.16 12.00
N TYR A 54 -11.69 -16.68 13.10
CA TYR A 54 -10.25 -16.45 13.20
C TYR A 54 -9.44 -17.73 13.20
N LEU A 55 -9.96 -18.84 13.72
CA LEU A 55 -9.29 -20.15 13.65
C LEU A 55 -9.50 -20.80 12.28
N THR A 56 -10.70 -20.64 11.72
CA THR A 56 -11.09 -21.26 10.45
C THR A 56 -10.22 -20.80 9.30
N ILE A 57 -9.80 -19.53 9.26
CA ILE A 57 -8.98 -19.00 8.17
C ILE A 57 -7.62 -19.71 8.04
N TRP A 58 -7.02 -20.13 9.16
CA TRP A 58 -5.75 -20.88 9.16
C TRP A 58 -5.89 -22.29 8.60
N SER A 59 -7.10 -22.87 8.67
CA SER A 59 -7.40 -24.20 8.12
C SER A 59 -7.96 -24.18 6.70
N LYS A 60 -8.65 -23.10 6.31
CA LYS A 60 -9.30 -22.98 4.99
C LYS A 60 -8.35 -22.60 3.87
N ILE A 61 -7.32 -21.81 4.19
CA ILE A 61 -6.33 -21.33 3.24
C ILE A 61 -4.95 -21.39 3.88
N ASP A 62 -3.92 -21.42 3.04
CA ASP A 62 -2.53 -21.30 3.50
C ASP A 62 -2.20 -19.84 3.86
N PHE A 63 -2.87 -19.35 4.91
CA PHE A 63 -2.76 -17.97 5.38
C PHE A 63 -1.33 -17.65 5.80
N GLY A 64 -0.65 -18.61 6.44
CA GLY A 64 0.75 -18.48 6.85
C GLY A 64 1.68 -18.20 5.66
N ARG A 65 1.52 -18.94 4.55
CA ARG A 65 2.31 -18.69 3.34
C ARG A 65 1.99 -17.35 2.69
N TYR A 66 0.73 -16.92 2.65
CA TYR A 66 0.37 -15.61 2.12
C TYR A 66 0.97 -14.49 2.96
N TYR A 67 0.89 -14.59 4.28
CA TYR A 67 1.46 -13.62 5.20
C TYR A 67 2.99 -13.56 5.06
N PHE A 68 3.66 -14.71 5.02
CA PHE A 68 5.11 -14.79 4.83
C PHE A 68 5.55 -14.24 3.47
N ASN A 69 4.82 -14.55 2.39
CA ASN A 69 5.12 -14.00 1.07
C ASN A 69 5.05 -12.48 1.07
N THR A 70 4.01 -11.89 1.70
CA THR A 70 3.88 -10.43 1.82
C THR A 70 5.03 -9.83 2.60
N ILE A 71 5.35 -10.36 3.80
CA ILE A 71 6.49 -9.86 4.60
C ILE A 71 7.78 -9.92 3.81
N LYS A 72 8.10 -11.09 3.22
CA LYS A 72 9.30 -11.29 2.43
C LYS A 72 9.38 -10.28 1.28
N LEU A 73 8.29 -10.11 0.53
CA LEU A 73 8.24 -9.17 -0.59
C LEU A 73 8.42 -7.72 -0.10
N THR A 74 7.68 -7.30 0.92
CA THR A 74 7.77 -5.94 1.47
C THR A 74 9.19 -5.64 1.95
N VAL A 75 9.80 -6.52 2.74
CA VAL A 75 11.17 -6.30 3.26
C VAL A 75 12.18 -6.20 2.12
N VAL A 76 12.16 -7.15 1.17
CA VAL A 76 13.11 -7.17 0.06
C VAL A 76 12.94 -5.94 -0.84
N ILE A 77 11.70 -5.60 -1.20
CA ILE A 77 11.40 -4.45 -2.06
C ILE A 77 11.79 -3.15 -1.37
N THR A 78 11.46 -2.98 -0.08
CA THR A 78 11.82 -1.76 0.66
C THR A 78 13.35 -1.61 0.77
N VAL A 79 14.09 -2.67 1.07
CA VAL A 79 15.56 -2.61 1.11
C VAL A 79 16.12 -2.21 -0.25
N LEU A 80 15.65 -2.83 -1.33
CA LEU A 80 16.09 -2.49 -2.68
C LEU A 80 15.74 -1.05 -3.06
N GLN A 81 14.53 -0.59 -2.74
CA GLN A 81 14.12 0.80 -2.98
C GLN A 81 14.98 1.78 -2.19
N LEU A 82 15.28 1.52 -0.93
CA LEU A 82 16.16 2.38 -0.14
C LEU A 82 17.55 2.49 -0.77
N LEU A 83 18.11 1.36 -1.21
CA LEU A 83 19.42 1.32 -1.87
C LEU A 83 19.38 2.08 -3.21
N THR A 84 18.46 1.75 -4.10
CA THR A 84 18.38 2.37 -5.43
C THR A 84 18.02 3.85 -5.35
N CYS A 85 17.08 4.21 -4.48
CA CYS A 85 16.62 5.58 -4.36
C CYS A 85 17.65 6.48 -3.69
N SER A 86 18.32 6.02 -2.63
CA SER A 86 19.33 6.83 -1.95
C SER A 86 20.54 7.10 -2.84
N LEU A 87 21.00 6.10 -3.60
CA LEU A 87 22.11 6.27 -4.54
C LEU A 87 21.76 7.26 -5.66
N ALA A 88 20.59 7.12 -6.28
CA ALA A 88 20.14 8.02 -7.32
C ALA A 88 19.90 9.45 -6.78
N ALA A 89 19.25 9.58 -5.62
CA ALA A 89 19.02 10.87 -4.97
C ALA A 89 20.34 11.56 -4.61
N TYR A 90 21.33 10.83 -4.09
CA TYR A 90 22.65 11.35 -3.79
C TYR A 90 23.34 11.89 -5.05
N ALA A 91 23.28 11.15 -6.17
CA ALA A 91 23.82 11.61 -7.44
C ALA A 91 23.16 12.94 -7.87
N PHE A 92 21.82 13.02 -7.88
CA PHE A 92 21.11 14.23 -8.28
C PHE A 92 21.25 15.41 -7.29
N ALA A 93 21.45 15.15 -6.00
CA ALA A 93 21.54 16.18 -4.97
C ALA A 93 22.97 16.72 -4.79
N LYS A 94 23.98 15.85 -4.81
CA LYS A 94 25.35 16.18 -4.38
C LYS A 94 26.38 16.18 -5.51
N MET A 95 26.24 15.29 -6.49
CA MET A 95 27.22 15.21 -7.58
C MET A 95 27.01 16.32 -8.61
N LYS A 96 28.10 16.82 -9.19
CA LYS A 96 28.10 17.76 -10.32
C LYS A 96 28.42 16.98 -11.58
N PHE A 97 27.44 16.84 -12.47
CA PHE A 97 27.59 16.19 -13.77
C PHE A 97 26.78 16.97 -14.81
N PRO A 98 27.16 16.91 -16.11
CA PRO A 98 26.47 17.65 -17.16
C PRO A 98 24.98 17.26 -17.24
N GLU A 99 24.13 18.24 -17.53
CA GLU A 99 22.67 18.07 -17.73
C GLU A 99 21.86 17.49 -16.55
N ARG A 100 22.44 17.46 -15.34
CA ARG A 100 21.78 16.96 -14.11
C ARG A 100 20.33 17.41 -13.92
N ASN A 101 20.05 18.69 -14.18
CA ASN A 101 18.70 19.24 -14.00
C ASN A 101 17.73 18.73 -15.07
N GLY A 102 18.17 18.57 -16.33
CA GLY A 102 17.35 18.03 -17.41
C GLY A 102 17.02 16.55 -17.18
N LEU A 103 18.03 15.76 -16.80
CA LEU A 103 17.86 14.35 -16.45
C LEU A 103 16.92 14.16 -15.26
N PHE A 104 16.97 15.06 -14.26
CA PHE A 104 16.04 14.99 -13.16
C PHE A 104 14.60 15.34 -13.56
N VAL A 105 14.40 16.33 -14.44
CA VAL A 105 13.05 16.65 -14.95
C VAL A 105 12.48 15.46 -15.74
N ALA A 106 13.28 14.84 -16.60
CA ALA A 106 12.88 13.63 -17.32
C ALA A 106 12.54 12.47 -16.36
N TYR A 107 13.31 12.34 -15.28
CA TYR A 107 13.06 11.36 -14.23
C TYR A 107 11.70 11.57 -13.55
N ILE A 108 11.38 12.81 -13.14
CA ILE A 108 10.07 13.14 -12.55
C ILE A 108 8.92 12.99 -13.55
N ALA A 109 9.16 13.24 -14.83
CA ALA A 109 8.15 13.05 -15.87
C ALA A 109 7.61 11.60 -15.92
N THR A 110 8.41 10.60 -15.52
CA THR A 110 7.96 9.20 -15.44
C THR A 110 6.84 8.99 -14.41
N MET A 111 6.73 9.84 -13.38
CA MET A 111 5.67 9.77 -12.38
C MET A 111 4.31 10.24 -12.90
N ILE A 112 4.31 11.00 -14.00
CA ILE A 112 3.07 11.51 -14.62
C ILE A 112 2.33 10.37 -15.32
N VAL A 113 3.06 9.33 -15.74
CA VAL A 113 2.48 8.18 -16.45
C VAL A 113 1.61 7.37 -15.46
N PRO A 114 0.30 7.21 -15.73
CA PRO A 114 -0.57 6.44 -14.85
C PRO A 114 -0.19 4.96 -14.88
N PHE A 115 -0.22 4.32 -13.71
CA PHE A 115 0.16 2.92 -13.53
C PHE A 115 -0.62 1.97 -14.46
N GLN A 116 -1.89 2.28 -14.74
CA GLN A 116 -2.77 1.49 -15.60
C GLN A 116 -2.24 1.38 -17.04
N VAL A 117 -1.55 2.41 -17.55
CA VAL A 117 -1.00 2.40 -18.92
C VAL A 117 0.26 1.54 -19.00
N VAL A 118 1.08 1.51 -17.96
CA VAL A 118 2.31 0.70 -17.92
C VAL A 118 2.07 -0.76 -17.52
N MET A 119 0.92 -1.07 -16.92
CA MET A 119 0.60 -2.42 -16.43
C MET A 119 0.65 -3.49 -17.54
N ILE A 120 0.03 -3.25 -18.70
CA ILE A 120 0.02 -4.22 -19.80
C ILE A 120 1.43 -4.42 -20.39
N PRO A 121 2.18 -3.35 -20.75
CA PRO A 121 3.57 -3.48 -21.18
C PRO A 121 4.46 -4.22 -20.16
N GLN A 122 4.34 -3.91 -18.87
CA GLN A 122 5.11 -4.59 -17.81
C GLN A 122 4.79 -6.08 -17.74
N PHE A 123 3.52 -6.46 -17.90
CA PHE A 123 3.12 -7.86 -17.95
C PHE A 123 3.72 -8.59 -19.16
N ILE A 124 3.67 -7.98 -20.34
CA ILE A 124 4.28 -8.55 -21.57
C ILE A 124 5.79 -8.71 -21.38
N LEU A 125 6.47 -7.71 -20.83
CA LEU A 125 7.91 -7.77 -20.52
C LEU A 125 8.22 -8.97 -19.62
N LEU A 126 7.51 -9.11 -18.49
CA LEU A 126 7.73 -10.21 -17.55
C LEU A 126 7.38 -11.57 -18.13
N ARG A 127 6.38 -11.63 -19.03
CA ARG A 127 6.06 -12.83 -19.80
C ARG A 127 7.22 -13.25 -20.69
N ASN A 128 7.79 -12.31 -21.45
CA ASN A 128 8.92 -12.58 -22.32
C ASN A 128 10.18 -13.00 -21.52
N LEU A 129 10.33 -12.49 -20.29
CA LEU A 129 11.40 -12.88 -19.37
C LEU A 129 11.14 -14.22 -18.64
N GLY A 130 10.00 -14.88 -18.85
CA GLY A 130 9.66 -16.12 -18.15
C GLY A 130 9.48 -15.95 -16.62
N LEU A 131 9.14 -14.74 -16.19
CA LEU A 131 8.96 -14.36 -14.78
C LEU A 131 7.50 -14.34 -14.33
N VAL A 132 6.57 -14.73 -15.20
CA VAL A 132 5.14 -14.85 -14.84
C VAL A 132 4.98 -15.78 -13.64
N ASN A 133 4.14 -15.38 -12.69
CA ASN A 133 3.84 -16.13 -11.48
C ASN A 133 5.05 -16.39 -10.55
N LYS A 134 6.09 -15.55 -10.61
CA LYS A 134 7.25 -15.61 -9.70
C LYS A 134 7.34 -14.34 -8.87
N HIS A 135 7.76 -14.45 -7.60
CA HIS A 135 8.03 -13.29 -6.73
C HIS A 135 9.06 -12.33 -7.33
N MET A 136 10.00 -12.84 -8.13
CA MET A 136 11.01 -12.04 -8.83
C MET A 136 10.39 -10.95 -9.72
N ALA A 137 9.23 -11.22 -10.34
CA ALA A 137 8.53 -10.23 -11.15
C ALA A 137 8.14 -9.00 -10.32
N LEU A 138 7.55 -9.22 -9.13
CA LEU A 138 7.15 -8.14 -8.24
C LEU A 138 8.36 -7.39 -7.69
N ILE A 139 9.42 -8.12 -7.34
CA ILE A 139 10.66 -7.53 -6.82
C ILE A 139 11.28 -6.60 -7.87
N LEU A 140 11.44 -7.07 -9.11
CA LEU A 140 12.05 -6.28 -10.18
C LEU A 140 11.23 -5.05 -10.56
N LEU A 141 9.91 -5.19 -10.68
CA LEU A 141 9.03 -4.06 -11.01
C LEU A 141 9.03 -2.98 -9.93
N GLN A 142 9.13 -3.38 -8.65
CA GLN A 142 9.00 -2.46 -7.52
C GLN A 142 10.36 -2.05 -6.93
N ALA A 143 11.49 -2.60 -7.37
CA ALA A 143 12.83 -2.29 -6.84
C ALA A 143 13.24 -0.81 -7.03
N PHE A 144 12.54 -0.08 -7.89
CA PHE A 144 12.82 1.30 -8.23
C PHE A 144 11.56 2.15 -8.06
N SER A 145 11.72 3.34 -7.48
CA SER A 145 10.63 4.29 -7.24
C SER A 145 11.04 5.71 -7.63
N PRO A 146 10.44 6.28 -8.69
CA PRO A 146 10.65 7.68 -9.04
C PRO A 146 10.31 8.65 -7.89
N PHE A 147 9.21 8.38 -7.19
CA PHE A 147 8.82 9.17 -6.02
C PHE A 147 9.84 9.10 -4.89
N GLY A 148 10.41 7.91 -4.64
CA GLY A 148 11.42 7.72 -3.58
C GLY A 148 12.67 8.58 -3.81
N VAL A 149 13.17 8.62 -5.04
CA VAL A 149 14.32 9.46 -5.40
C VAL A 149 13.98 10.94 -5.30
N PHE A 150 12.80 11.35 -5.77
CA PHE A 150 12.35 12.74 -5.63
C PHE A 150 12.32 13.17 -4.16
N LEU A 151 11.69 12.36 -3.31
CA LEU A 151 11.52 12.66 -1.89
C LEU A 151 12.85 12.72 -1.14
N MET A 152 13.79 11.82 -1.42
CA MET A 152 15.11 11.80 -0.77
C MET A 152 16.05 12.92 -1.25
N ARG A 153 15.81 13.49 -2.43
CA ARG A 153 16.61 14.58 -2.97
C ARG A 153 16.20 15.94 -2.38
N GLN A 154 14.91 16.12 -2.09
CA GLN A 154 14.35 17.35 -1.49
C GLN A 154 14.80 17.49 -0.03
#